data_AF-A0A5U8SU02-F1
#
_entry.id   AF-A0A5U8SU02-F1
#
_cell.length_a   1.000
_cell.length_b   1.000
_cell.length_c   1.000
_cell.angle_alpha   90.00
_cell.angle_beta   90.00
_cell.angle_gamma   90.00
#
_symmetry.space_group_name_H-M   'P 1'
#
loop_
_entity.id
_entity.type
_entity.pdbx_description
1 polymer ?
#
loop_
_entity_poly.entity_id
_entity_poly.type
_entity_poly.pdbx_seq_one_letter_code
_entity_poly.pdbx_strand_id
1 'polypeptide(L)' 'MSVEHVLTMMEEYNVKFVDLRFTDTKGKEQHVSIPAHQVDEDFFEDGKMFDGSSMAGWKGINESDMVLMPIA' A
#
# COMPACT_ATOMS: atom_id res chain seq x y z
N MET A 1 -0.22 12.52 8.49
CA MET A 1 1.04 13.04 9.06
C MET A 1 1.92 13.49 7.88
N SER A 2 3.17 13.91 8.08
CA SER A 2 4.07 14.13 6.94
C SER A 2 4.80 12.83 6.59
N VAL A 3 5.29 12.72 5.35
CA VAL A 3 6.09 11.57 4.92
C VAL A 3 7.32 11.41 5.80
N GLU A 4 8.00 12.52 6.16
CA GLU A 4 9.18 12.45 7.04
C GLU A 4 8.83 11.90 8.42
N HIS A 5 7.63 12.22 8.94
CA HIS A 5 7.17 11.68 10.22
C HIS A 5 7.00 10.16 10.17
N VAL A 6 6.46 9.61 9.08
CA VAL A 6 6.29 8.16 8.90
C VAL A 6 7.66 7.47 8.80
N LEU A 7 8.58 7.99 8.00
CA LEU A 7 9.92 7.42 7.84
C LEU A 7 10.70 7.44 9.16
N THR A 8 10.64 8.55 9.91
CA THR A 8 11.26 8.66 11.24
C THR A 8 10.67 7.64 12.21
N MET A 9 9.34 7.48 12.21
CA MET A 9 8.64 6.50 13.04
C MET A 9 9.08 5.06 12.72
N MET A 10 9.26 4.75 11.44
CA MET A 10 9.71 3.42 11.01
C MET A 10 11.11 3.09 11.52
N GLU A 11 12.02 4.06 11.50
CA GLU A 11 13.36 3.92 12.08
C GLU A 11 13.33 3.78 13.60
N GLU A 12 12.57 4.64 14.29
CA GLU A 12 12.44 4.66 15.75
C GLU A 12 11.94 3.32 16.30
N TYR A 13 10.93 2.74 15.66
CA TYR A 13 10.35 1.45 16.07
C TYR A 13 11.03 0.23 15.43
N ASN A 14 12.12 0.43 14.66
CA ASN A 14 12.84 -0.62 13.96
C ASN A 14 11.91 -1.53 13.12
N VAL A 15 10.98 -0.90 12.43
CA VAL A 15 9.91 -1.54 11.66
C VAL A 15 10.51 -2.46 10.60
N LYS A 16 9.99 -3.70 10.51
CA LYS A 16 10.44 -4.70 9.53
C LYS A 16 9.53 -4.82 8.33
N PHE A 17 8.24 -4.52 8.52
CA PHE A 17 7.21 -4.62 7.51
C PHE A 17 6.24 -3.47 7.65
N VAL A 18 5.75 -2.97 6.52
CA VAL A 18 4.66 -2.02 6.43
C VAL A 18 3.45 -2.73 5.85
N ASP A 19 2.32 -2.58 6.51
CA ASP A 19 1.07 -3.22 6.14
C ASP A 19 0.15 -2.20 5.48
N LEU A 20 0.05 -2.27 4.15
CA LEU A 20 -0.87 -1.42 3.39
C LEU A 20 -2.26 -2.00 3.48
N ARG A 21 -3.21 -1.20 3.94
CA ARG A 21 -4.60 -1.62 4.11
C ARG A 21 -5.53 -0.83 3.23
N PHE A 22 -6.53 -1.52 2.69
CA PHE A 22 -7.57 -0.94 1.85
C PHE A 22 -8.88 -1.70 2.04
N THR A 23 -9.97 -1.20 1.46
CA THR A 23 -11.29 -1.81 1.61
C THR A 23 -11.86 -2.15 0.25
N ASP A 24 -12.36 -3.37 0.10
CA ASP A 24 -13.05 -3.77 -1.13
C ASP A 24 -14.48 -3.20 -1.20
N THR A 25 -15.15 -3.38 -2.34
CA THR A 25 -16.52 -2.88 -2.55
C THR A 25 -17.56 -3.48 -1.59
N LYS A 26 -17.26 -4.64 -0.98
CA LYS A 26 -18.13 -5.31 -0.02
C LYS A 26 -17.90 -4.79 1.41
N GLY A 27 -16.96 -3.87 1.61
CA GLY A 27 -16.62 -3.30 2.91
C GLY A 27 -15.63 -4.15 3.71
N LYS A 28 -15.02 -5.17 3.13
CA LYS A 28 -14.02 -5.99 3.82
C LYS A 28 -12.65 -5.33 3.73
N GLU A 29 -11.97 -5.21 4.88
CA GLU A 29 -10.58 -4.77 4.94
C GLU A 29 -9.66 -5.84 4.35
N GLN A 30 -8.80 -5.42 3.44
CA GLN A 30 -7.78 -6.20 2.77
C GLN A 30 -6.42 -5.58 3.11
N HIS A 31 -5.36 -6.38 3.04
CA HIS A 31 -4.03 -5.88 3.33
C HIS A 31 -2.95 -6.57 2.48
N VAL A 32 -1.85 -5.85 2.27
CA VAL A 32 -0.62 -6.37 1.70
C VAL A 32 0.58 -5.86 2.50
N SER A 33 1.43 -6.78 2.93
CA SER A 33 2.63 -6.45 3.69
C SER A 33 3.84 -6.37 2.78
N ILE A 34 4.62 -5.30 2.90
CA ILE A 34 5.87 -5.10 2.18
C ILE A 34 7.03 -4.95 3.18
N PRO A 35 8.26 -5.35 2.83
CA PRO A 35 9.43 -5.07 3.65
C PRO A 35 9.61 -3.56 3.85
N ALA A 36 9.99 -3.15 5.06
CA ALA A 36 10.17 -1.73 5.41
C ALA A 36 11.18 -1.00 4.50
N HIS A 37 12.19 -1.71 3.98
CA HIS A 37 13.19 -1.14 3.07
C HIS A 37 12.64 -0.78 1.67
N GLN A 38 11.39 -1.10 1.35
CA GLN A 38 10.72 -0.69 0.11
C GLN A 38 9.89 0.58 0.28
N VAL A 39 9.91 1.20 1.47
CA VAL A 39 9.17 2.42 1.78
C VAL A 39 10.16 3.56 1.87
N ASP A 40 10.16 4.40 0.85
CA ASP A 40 10.94 5.63 0.71
C ASP A 40 10.02 6.80 0.37
N GLU A 41 10.57 7.96 0.01
CA GLU A 41 9.77 9.14 -0.37
C GLU A 41 8.98 8.86 -1.67
N ASP A 42 9.62 8.26 -2.67
CA ASP A 42 9.01 7.92 -3.97
C ASP A 42 7.80 6.98 -3.81
N PHE A 43 7.82 6.08 -2.83
CA PHE A 43 6.69 5.20 -2.51
C PHE A 43 5.39 5.96 -2.19
N PHE A 44 5.48 7.17 -1.62
CA PHE A 44 4.30 8.02 -1.34
C PHE A 44 3.88 8.87 -2.54
N GLU A 45 4.71 8.98 -3.58
CA GLU A 45 4.38 9.68 -4.83
C GLU A 45 3.85 8.71 -5.91
N ASP A 46 4.52 7.57 -6.08
CA ASP A 46 4.26 6.59 -7.13
C ASP A 46 3.33 5.45 -6.67
N GLY A 47 3.34 5.14 -5.37
CA GLY A 47 2.56 4.05 -4.79
C GLY A 47 3.07 2.66 -5.14
N LYS A 48 2.23 1.65 -4.84
CA LYS A 48 2.55 0.25 -5.10
C LYS A 48 1.61 -0.36 -6.12
N MET A 49 2.15 -0.88 -7.20
CA MET A 49 1.36 -1.67 -8.16
C MET A 49 0.85 -2.96 -7.53
N PHE A 50 -0.41 -3.29 -7.79
CA PHE A 50 -1.04 -4.55 -7.42
C PHE A 50 -2.07 -4.98 -8.46
N ASP A 51 -2.38 -6.28 -8.47
CA ASP A 51 -3.39 -6.87 -9.33
C ASP A 51 -4.80 -6.70 -8.73
N GLY A 52 -5.58 -5.79 -9.31
CA GLY A 52 -6.97 -5.52 -8.95
C GLY A 52 -7.96 -6.58 -9.45
N SER A 53 -7.59 -7.46 -10.38
CA SER A 53 -8.48 -8.53 -10.85
C SER A 53 -8.73 -9.61 -9.80
N SER A 54 -7.83 -9.68 -8.81
CA SER A 54 -7.99 -10.52 -7.63
C SER A 54 -9.12 -10.03 -6.69
N MET A 55 -9.65 -8.82 -6.88
CA MET A 55 -10.74 -8.26 -6.06
C MET A 55 -12.10 -8.37 -6.75
N ALA A 56 -13.03 -9.08 -6.11
CA ALA A 56 -14.36 -9.30 -6.65
C ALA A 56 -15.13 -7.98 -6.82
N GLY A 57 -15.46 -7.64 -8.07
CA GLY A 57 -16.18 -6.42 -8.43
C GLY A 57 -15.29 -5.24 -8.82
N TRP A 58 -13.98 -5.44 -8.92
CA TRP A 58 -13.02 -4.46 -9.44
C TRP A 58 -12.75 -4.70 -10.93
N LYS A 59 -11.51 -4.51 -11.38
CA LYS A 59 -11.11 -4.63 -12.79
C LYS A 59 -11.17 -6.08 -13.28
N GLY A 60 -11.49 -6.26 -14.57
CA GLY A 60 -11.34 -7.56 -15.24
C GLY A 60 -9.87 -7.89 -15.53
N ILE A 61 -9.61 -9.14 -15.90
CA ILE A 61 -8.24 -9.66 -16.16
C ILE A 61 -7.48 -8.83 -17.21
N ASN A 62 -8.18 -8.23 -18.18
CA ASN A 62 -7.56 -7.48 -19.28
C ASN A 62 -7.08 -6.06 -18.90
N GLU A 63 -7.46 -5.54 -17.72
CA GLU A 63 -7.06 -4.21 -17.23
C GLU A 63 -6.81 -4.26 -15.72
N SER A 64 -6.11 -5.29 -15.28
CA SER A 64 -6.04 -5.67 -13.88
C SER A 64 -5.11 -4.79 -13.03
N ASP A 65 -4.14 -4.13 -13.66
CA ASP A 65 -3.13 -3.35 -12.93
C ASP A 65 -3.76 -2.11 -12.27
N MET A 66 -3.51 -1.98 -10.97
CA MET A 66 -3.94 -0.87 -10.13
C MET A 66 -2.79 -0.41 -9.22
N VAL A 67 -2.91 0.79 -8.67
CA VAL A 67 -1.92 1.36 -7.74
C VAL A 67 -2.57 1.54 -6.37
N LEU A 68 -1.95 1.00 -5.32
CA LEU A 68 -2.22 1.38 -3.95
C LEU A 68 -1.44 2.64 -3.64
N MET A 69 -2.15 3.74 -3.42
CA MET A 69 -1.56 5.02 -3.05
C MET A 69 -1.56 5.17 -1.52
N PRO A 70 -0.39 5.08 -0.84
CA PRO A 70 -0.30 5.26 0.60
C PRO A 70 -0.62 6.70 0.99
N ILE A 71 -1.20 6.87 2.17
CA ILE A 71 -1.47 8.19 2.76
C ILE A 71 -0.62 8.29 4.03
N ALA A 72 0.23 9.32 4.13
CA ALA A 72 1.06 9.58 5.30
C ALA A 72 0.27 10.20 6.46
#